data_AF-A0A920U2H3-F1
#
_entry.id   AF-A0A920U2H3-F1
#
_cell.length_a   1.000
_cell.length_b   1.000
_cell.length_c   1.000
_cell.angle_alpha   90.00
_cell.angle_beta   90.00
_cell.angle_gamma   90.00
#
_symmetry.space_group_name_H-M   'P 1'
#
loop_
_entity.id
_entity.type
_entity.pdbx_description
1 polymer ?
#
loop_
_entity_poly.entity_id
_entity_poly.type
_entity_poly.pdbx_seq_one_letter_code
_entity_poly.pdbx_strand_id
1 'polypeptide(L)'
;MPLFFAPSDFSETPTLRRSNAFPIVAEECAAVRERVGLLDITGFSRYRVTGPNARPWLDRLMASQLPAPGRARLAPMRAPEWTAKGATSPLELGGRQLVDHGVVFLRQWHMRWFQDHIEDGVEVHDISDGIVGFGLAGPQSRDVLASLTPQDLSQGARGFMGCAAVDVGLIRAKVVRLSVCGELGYEINCPSAEHITLRETLLEAGRSCGIRELGFYPLNSLRLEKSFGVWSAEFTPDRTPGMTGMDAGSIRKTRIHRPGPQPWKNMRKGTRLNVS
;
A
#
# COMPACT_ATOMS: atom_id res chain seq x y z
N MET A 1 -13.18 8.63 -4.17
CA MET A 1 -12.12 8.72 -3.15
C MET A 1 -12.14 10.12 -2.55
N PRO A 2 -12.44 10.28 -1.25
CA PRO A 2 -12.39 11.57 -0.57
C PRO A 2 -10.97 12.15 -0.53
N LEU A 3 -10.81 13.44 -0.79
CA LEU A 3 -9.50 14.12 -0.68
C LEU A 3 -9.21 14.53 0.77
N PHE A 4 -10.25 14.95 1.49
CA PHE A 4 -10.31 15.27 2.91
C PHE A 4 -11.80 15.31 3.32
N PHE A 5 -12.08 15.42 4.61
CA PHE A 5 -13.41 15.49 5.21
C PHE A 5 -13.65 16.87 5.80
N ALA A 6 -14.62 17.59 5.23
CA ALA A 6 -14.99 18.95 5.62
C ALA A 6 -16.50 19.03 5.94
N PRO A 7 -16.95 20.10 6.64
CA PRO A 7 -18.37 20.41 6.79
C PRO A 7 -19.10 20.45 5.44
N SER A 8 -20.40 20.15 5.45
CA SER A 8 -21.20 20.03 4.22
C SER A 8 -21.32 21.33 3.40
N ASP A 9 -21.14 22.48 4.05
CA ASP A 9 -21.16 23.82 3.48
C ASP A 9 -19.77 24.31 3.04
N PHE A 10 -18.72 23.50 3.22
CA PHE A 10 -17.37 23.86 2.84
C PHE A 10 -17.19 23.87 1.32
N SER A 11 -16.64 24.97 0.80
CA SER A 11 -16.11 25.05 -0.56
C SER A 11 -14.62 25.38 -0.51
N GLU A 12 -13.79 24.59 -1.18
CA GLU A 12 -12.38 24.93 -1.33
C GLU A 12 -12.23 26.15 -2.26
N THR A 13 -11.35 27.07 -1.90
CA THR A 13 -10.92 28.19 -2.75
C THR A 13 -9.58 27.81 -3.38
N PRO A 14 -9.55 27.39 -4.67
CA PRO A 14 -8.32 26.93 -5.31
C PRO A 14 -7.30 28.07 -5.41
N THR A 15 -6.02 27.74 -5.22
CA THR A 15 -4.91 28.69 -5.27
C THR A 15 -3.61 27.97 -5.60
N LEU A 16 -2.61 28.72 -6.09
CA LEU A 16 -1.24 28.21 -6.24
C LEU A 16 -0.47 28.15 -4.91
N ARG A 17 -1.06 28.66 -3.82
CA ARG A 17 -0.52 28.59 -2.44
C ARG A 17 -1.30 27.55 -1.63
N ARG A 18 -1.26 27.65 -0.30
CA ARG A 18 -2.13 26.85 0.58
C ARG A 18 -3.57 27.34 0.45
N SER A 19 -4.50 26.44 0.12
CA SER A 19 -5.94 26.72 0.11
C SER A 19 -6.52 26.76 1.53
N ASN A 20 -7.79 27.14 1.64
CA ASN A 20 -8.56 27.05 2.88
C ASN A 20 -8.77 25.60 3.37
N ALA A 21 -8.41 24.58 2.59
CA ALA A 21 -8.42 23.17 3.02
C ALA A 21 -7.16 22.76 3.83
N PHE A 22 -6.09 23.56 3.80
CA PHE A 22 -4.83 23.25 4.49
C PHE A 22 -4.98 22.93 5.99
N PRO A 23 -5.71 23.72 6.82
CA PRO A 23 -5.91 23.39 8.23
C PRO A 23 -6.71 22.09 8.43
N ILE A 24 -7.70 21.80 7.58
CA ILE A 24 -8.50 20.57 7.64
C ILE A 24 -7.61 19.34 7.41
N VAL A 25 -6.75 19.40 6.39
CA VAL A 25 -5.78 18.34 6.09
C VAL A 25 -4.79 18.17 7.26
N ALA A 26 -4.33 19.28 7.86
CA ALA A 26 -3.42 19.22 9.00
C ALA A 26 -4.06 18.54 10.23
N GLU A 27 -5.35 18.78 10.50
CA GLU A 27 -6.08 18.09 11.57
C GLU A 27 -6.22 16.59 11.31
N GLU A 28 -6.48 16.18 10.07
CA GLU A 28 -6.53 14.76 9.70
C GLU A 28 -5.16 14.08 9.87
N CYS A 29 -4.07 14.75 9.50
CA CYS A 29 -2.71 14.28 9.78
C CYS A 29 -2.45 14.12 11.28
N ALA A 30 -2.82 15.12 12.08
CA ALA A 30 -2.66 15.08 13.54
C ALA A 30 -3.46 13.94 14.17
N ALA A 31 -4.70 13.72 13.71
CA ALA A 31 -5.54 12.62 14.17
C ALA A 31 -4.87 11.25 13.97
N VAL A 32 -4.22 11.01 12.83
CA VAL A 32 -3.50 9.75 12.58
C VAL A 32 -2.27 9.63 13.48
N ARG A 33 -1.51 10.72 13.68
CA ARG A 33 -0.29 10.69 14.50
C ARG A 33 -0.57 10.47 15.98
N GLU A 34 -1.63 11.09 16.49
CA GLU A 34 -1.89 11.18 17.92
C GLU A 34 -2.94 10.18 18.39
N ARG A 35 -3.84 9.73 17.50
CA ARG A 35 -5.02 8.92 17.85
C ARG A 35 -5.21 7.74 16.89
N VAL A 36 -6.21 7.81 16.03
CA VAL A 36 -6.54 6.81 15.01
C VAL A 36 -7.32 7.45 13.88
N GLY A 37 -6.95 7.09 12.65
CA GLY A 37 -7.60 7.51 11.43
C GLY A 37 -8.13 6.33 10.63
N LEU A 38 -9.23 6.56 9.92
CA LEU A 38 -9.87 5.62 9.00
C LEU A 38 -9.81 6.15 7.55
N LEU A 39 -9.11 5.44 6.68
CA LEU A 39 -8.98 5.74 5.26
C LEU A 39 -9.77 4.73 4.44
N ASP A 40 -10.61 5.18 3.51
CA ASP A 40 -11.25 4.28 2.54
C ASP A 40 -10.24 3.84 1.47
N ILE A 41 -9.92 2.54 1.44
CA ILE A 41 -8.99 1.90 0.48
C ILE A 41 -9.74 1.09 -0.59
N THR A 42 -11.02 1.36 -0.80
CA THR A 42 -11.82 0.76 -1.89
C THR A 42 -11.20 1.03 -3.26
N GLY A 43 -10.53 2.17 -3.44
CA GLY A 43 -9.79 2.49 -4.66
C GLY A 43 -8.54 1.64 -4.90
N PHE A 44 -8.21 0.65 -4.07
CA PHE A 44 -7.07 -0.21 -4.35
C PHE A 44 -7.45 -1.34 -5.32
N SER A 45 -6.59 -1.61 -6.28
CA SER A 45 -6.79 -2.71 -7.22
C SER A 45 -6.38 -4.01 -6.55
N ARG A 46 -7.19 -5.06 -6.67
CA ARG A 46 -6.95 -6.34 -6.01
C ARG A 46 -7.05 -7.46 -7.02
N TYR A 47 -6.09 -8.37 -6.99
CA TYR A 47 -6.05 -9.54 -7.86
C TYR A 47 -5.98 -10.81 -7.04
N ARG A 48 -6.73 -11.82 -7.47
CA ARG A 48 -6.60 -13.20 -6.99
C ARG A 48 -5.81 -13.99 -8.03
N VAL A 49 -4.72 -14.62 -7.59
CA VAL A 49 -3.92 -15.50 -8.44
C VAL A 49 -4.03 -16.93 -7.94
N THR A 50 -4.49 -17.82 -8.81
CA THR A 50 -4.78 -19.23 -8.52
C THR A 50 -4.17 -20.16 -9.56
N GLY A 51 -4.16 -21.45 -9.25
CA GLY A 51 -3.62 -22.51 -10.11
C GLY A 51 -2.31 -23.10 -9.60
N PRO A 52 -1.94 -24.31 -10.08
CA PRO A 52 -0.76 -25.04 -9.61
C PRO A 52 0.56 -24.28 -9.85
N ASN A 53 0.63 -23.44 -10.89
CA ASN A 53 1.84 -22.70 -11.25
C ASN A 53 1.83 -21.24 -10.76
N ALA A 54 0.79 -20.81 -10.03
CA ALA A 54 0.61 -19.42 -9.60
C ALA A 54 1.80 -18.87 -8.80
N ARG A 55 2.31 -19.65 -7.84
CA ARG A 55 3.41 -19.19 -6.97
C ARG A 55 4.74 -19.09 -7.70
N PRO A 56 5.20 -20.12 -8.43
CA PRO A 56 6.40 -19.98 -9.25
C PRO A 56 6.31 -18.84 -10.27
N TRP A 57 5.15 -18.66 -10.90
CA TRP A 57 4.90 -17.58 -11.85
C TRP A 57 5.00 -16.19 -11.20
N LEU A 58 4.29 -15.97 -10.09
CA LEU A 58 4.39 -14.71 -9.32
C LEU A 58 5.81 -14.46 -8.83
N ASP A 59 6.54 -15.50 -8.39
CA ASP A 59 7.93 -15.33 -7.97
C ASP A 59 8.83 -14.85 -9.12
N ARG A 60 8.57 -15.28 -10.37
CA ARG A 60 9.30 -14.79 -11.56
C ARG A 60 8.91 -13.36 -11.95
N LEU A 61 7.64 -13.01 -11.78
CA LEU A 61 7.11 -11.69 -12.15
C LEU A 61 7.55 -10.60 -11.16
N MET A 62 7.72 -10.95 -9.90
CA MET A 62 8.11 -10.04 -8.82
C MET A 62 9.63 -9.89 -8.69
N ALA A 63 10.08 -8.71 -8.27
CA ALA A 63 11.48 -8.40 -7.99
C ALA A 63 11.93 -8.85 -6.59
N SER A 64 10.99 -9.04 -5.65
CA SER A 64 11.23 -9.51 -4.29
C SER A 64 10.91 -11.00 -4.14
N GLN A 65 11.30 -11.59 -3.00
CA GLN A 65 10.80 -12.93 -2.68
C GLN A 65 9.32 -12.85 -2.30
N LEU A 66 8.51 -13.81 -2.72
CA LEU A 66 7.15 -13.89 -2.21
C LEU A 66 7.12 -14.08 -0.68
N PRO A 67 6.10 -13.54 0.01
CA PRO A 67 5.93 -13.80 1.43
C PRO A 67 5.74 -15.29 1.72
N ALA A 68 5.93 -15.70 2.98
CA ALA A 68 5.52 -17.01 3.48
C ALA A 68 4.02 -16.99 3.85
N PRO A 69 3.37 -18.16 4.08
CA PRO A 69 1.99 -18.20 4.54
C PRO A 69 1.73 -17.31 5.76
N GLY A 70 0.62 -16.55 5.74
CA GLY A 70 0.25 -15.61 6.81
C GLY A 70 1.08 -14.32 6.82
N ARG A 71 1.82 -14.04 5.74
CA ARG A 71 2.64 -12.84 5.60
C ARG A 71 2.28 -12.09 4.33
N ALA A 72 2.55 -10.78 4.36
CA ALA A 72 2.56 -9.91 3.20
C ALA A 72 3.99 -9.43 2.94
N ARG A 73 4.24 -8.96 1.72
CA ARG A 73 5.48 -8.27 1.36
C ARG A 73 5.18 -7.18 0.34
N LEU A 74 5.91 -6.07 0.39
CA LEU A 74 5.99 -5.14 -0.73
C LEU A 74 6.86 -5.76 -1.83
N ALA A 75 6.30 -5.92 -3.02
CA ALA A 75 6.92 -6.54 -4.18
C ALA A 75 6.72 -5.68 -5.43
N PRO A 76 7.76 -4.98 -5.88
CA PRO A 76 7.80 -4.39 -7.20
C PRO A 76 7.71 -5.46 -8.29
N MET A 77 6.96 -5.19 -9.36
CA MET A 77 6.95 -6.03 -10.56
C MET A 77 8.12 -5.68 -11.47
N ARG A 78 8.73 -6.72 -12.06
CA ARG A 78 9.91 -6.60 -12.93
C ARG A 78 9.51 -6.33 -14.38
N ALA A 79 10.11 -5.31 -15.02
CA ALA A 79 10.11 -5.13 -16.46
C ALA A 79 11.33 -5.81 -17.14
N PRO A 80 11.29 -6.11 -18.46
CA PRO A 80 12.41 -6.68 -19.21
C PRO A 80 13.65 -5.78 -19.22
N GLU A 81 13.47 -4.45 -19.15
CA GLU A 81 14.55 -3.45 -19.10
C GLU A 81 14.96 -3.08 -17.66
N TRP A 82 14.62 -3.90 -16.67
CA TRP A 82 14.95 -3.69 -15.24
C TRP A 82 14.32 -2.45 -14.59
N THR A 83 13.36 -1.84 -15.27
CA THR A 83 12.47 -0.83 -14.70
C THR A 83 11.33 -1.52 -13.95
N ALA A 84 10.61 -0.77 -13.12
CA ALA A 84 9.44 -1.30 -12.44
C ALA A 84 8.20 -1.19 -13.35
N LYS A 85 7.23 -2.10 -13.18
CA LYS A 85 5.89 -2.02 -13.80
C LYS A 85 4.78 -1.73 -12.77
N GLY A 86 5.16 -1.28 -11.58
CA GLY A 86 4.26 -1.11 -10.44
C GLY A 86 4.89 -1.65 -9.15
N ALA A 87 4.45 -1.15 -8.01
CA ALA A 87 4.70 -1.73 -6.69
C ALA A 87 3.42 -2.39 -6.18
N THR A 88 3.43 -3.70 -5.98
CA THR A 88 2.29 -4.46 -5.45
C THR A 88 2.63 -4.97 -4.05
N SER A 89 1.62 -5.34 -3.27
CA SER A 89 1.77 -5.99 -1.98
C SER A 89 1.18 -7.40 -2.06
N PRO A 90 1.90 -8.41 -2.56
CA PRO A 90 1.45 -9.79 -2.45
C PRO A 90 1.24 -10.18 -0.98
N LEU A 91 0.10 -10.80 -0.73
CA LEU A 91 -0.31 -11.40 0.53
C LEU A 91 -0.52 -12.90 0.32
N GLU A 92 -0.01 -13.70 1.25
CA GLU A 92 -0.25 -15.13 1.25
C GLU A 92 -1.24 -15.51 2.35
N LEU A 93 -2.48 -15.78 1.96
CA LEU A 93 -3.58 -16.13 2.86
C LEU A 93 -3.98 -17.59 2.64
N GLY A 94 -3.54 -18.48 3.52
CA GLY A 94 -3.98 -19.88 3.56
C GLY A 94 -3.77 -20.63 2.24
N GLY A 95 -2.61 -20.47 1.60
CA GLY A 95 -2.28 -21.12 0.33
C GLY A 95 -2.84 -20.44 -0.92
N ARG A 96 -3.57 -19.32 -0.78
CA ARG A 96 -4.00 -18.47 -1.89
C ARG A 96 -3.20 -17.17 -1.91
N GLN A 97 -2.81 -16.73 -3.11
CA GLN A 97 -2.17 -15.43 -3.28
C GLN A 97 -3.21 -14.38 -3.63
N LEU A 98 -3.26 -13.35 -2.80
CA LEU A 98 -3.96 -12.12 -3.08
C LEU A 98 -2.91 -11.07 -3.31
N VAL A 99 -2.98 -10.37 -4.43
CA VAL A 99 -2.08 -9.28 -4.75
C VAL A 99 -2.89 -8.01 -4.57
N ASP A 100 -2.59 -7.27 -3.51
CA ASP A 100 -3.16 -5.93 -3.31
C ASP A 100 -2.25 -4.89 -3.97
N HIS A 101 -2.85 -3.92 -4.62
CA HIS A 101 -2.15 -2.84 -5.30
C HIS A 101 -2.83 -1.51 -4.99
N GLY A 102 -2.11 -0.63 -4.28
CA GLY A 102 -2.62 0.62 -3.71
C GLY A 102 -3.08 1.71 -4.70
N VAL A 103 -3.23 1.41 -5.99
CA VAL A 103 -3.47 2.40 -7.05
C VAL A 103 -4.51 1.90 -8.06
N VAL A 104 -5.66 2.56 -8.14
CA VAL A 104 -6.78 2.17 -9.04
C VAL A 104 -6.46 2.32 -10.53
N PHE A 105 -5.74 3.38 -10.92
CA PHE A 105 -5.63 3.75 -12.34
C PHE A 105 -4.68 2.82 -13.13
N LEU A 106 -3.86 2.04 -12.42
CA LEU A 106 -3.00 1.03 -13.04
C LEU A 106 -3.69 -0.32 -13.20
N ARG A 107 -4.94 -0.46 -12.75
CA ARG A 107 -5.71 -1.73 -12.77
C ARG A 107 -5.66 -2.44 -14.12
N GLN A 108 -6.05 -1.73 -15.17
CA GLN A 108 -6.07 -2.27 -16.53
C GLN A 108 -4.66 -2.53 -17.08
N TRP A 109 -3.70 -1.70 -16.69
CA TRP A 109 -2.32 -1.88 -17.11
C TRP A 109 -1.69 -3.14 -16.50
N HIS A 110 -1.95 -3.42 -15.22
CA HIS A 110 -1.54 -4.65 -14.58
C HIS A 110 -2.23 -5.87 -15.15
N MET A 111 -3.55 -5.81 -15.42
CA MET A 111 -4.24 -6.94 -16.03
C MET A 111 -3.67 -7.29 -17.41
N ARG A 112 -3.38 -6.28 -18.23
CA ARG A 112 -2.68 -6.49 -19.51
C ARG A 112 -1.29 -7.09 -19.29
N TRP A 113 -0.52 -6.56 -18.34
CA TRP A 113 0.80 -7.09 -18.01
C TRP A 113 0.74 -8.56 -17.56
N PHE A 114 -0.25 -8.93 -16.75
CA PHE A 114 -0.47 -10.31 -16.33
C PHE A 114 -0.84 -11.21 -17.51
N GLN A 115 -1.75 -10.76 -18.39
CA GLN A 115 -2.16 -11.49 -19.59
C GLN A 115 -0.99 -11.75 -20.55
N ASP A 116 -0.13 -10.75 -20.77
CA ASP A 116 1.04 -10.86 -21.65
C ASP A 116 2.08 -11.87 -21.13
N HIS A 117 2.04 -12.23 -19.84
CA HIS A 117 3.04 -13.09 -19.19
C HIS A 117 2.45 -14.34 -18.54
N ILE A 118 1.15 -14.58 -18.64
CA ILE A 118 0.50 -15.70 -17.97
C ILE A 118 1.04 -17.02 -18.53
N GLU A 119 1.25 -17.99 -17.65
CA GLU A 119 1.74 -19.31 -18.01
C GLU A 119 0.65 -20.37 -17.77
N ASP A 120 0.79 -21.54 -18.39
CA ASP A 120 -0.15 -22.66 -18.21
C ASP A 120 -0.33 -23.01 -16.73
N GLY A 121 -1.59 -23.23 -16.33
CA GLY A 121 -1.93 -23.53 -14.94
C GLY A 121 -1.86 -22.33 -14.00
N VAL A 122 -1.95 -21.10 -14.53
CA VAL A 122 -2.13 -19.86 -13.78
C VAL A 122 -3.43 -19.18 -14.19
N GLU A 123 -4.19 -18.71 -13.21
CA GLU A 123 -5.38 -17.87 -13.40
C GLU A 123 -5.23 -16.59 -12.60
N VAL A 124 -5.60 -15.47 -13.21
CA VAL A 124 -5.61 -14.14 -12.57
C VAL A 124 -7.00 -13.54 -12.69
N HIS A 125 -7.63 -13.28 -11.55
CA HIS A 125 -8.91 -12.62 -11.47
C HIS A 125 -8.77 -11.26 -10.80
N ASP A 126 -9.23 -10.23 -11.49
CA ASP A 126 -9.46 -8.92 -10.90
C ASP A 126 -10.71 -8.98 -10.01
N ILE A 127 -10.52 -8.67 -8.73
CA ILE A 127 -11.56 -8.74 -7.70
C ILE A 127 -11.83 -7.38 -7.07
N SER A 128 -11.34 -6.30 -7.69
CA SER A 128 -11.35 -4.94 -7.12
C SER A 128 -12.76 -4.42 -6.83
N ASP A 129 -13.77 -4.83 -7.63
CA ASP A 129 -15.15 -4.40 -7.44
C ASP A 129 -15.90 -5.22 -6.38
N GLY A 130 -15.42 -6.45 -6.12
CA GLY A 130 -16.02 -7.35 -5.14
C GLY A 130 -15.37 -7.29 -3.76
N ILE A 131 -14.13 -6.82 -3.66
CA ILE A 131 -13.37 -6.70 -2.42
C ILE A 131 -12.89 -5.27 -2.23
N VAL A 132 -13.33 -4.69 -1.12
CA VAL A 132 -13.10 -3.30 -0.73
C VAL A 132 -12.52 -3.28 0.69
N GLY A 133 -12.29 -2.10 1.28
CA GLY A 133 -11.81 -2.08 2.65
C GLY A 133 -11.47 -0.71 3.19
N PHE A 134 -10.94 -0.73 4.42
CA PHE A 134 -10.44 0.44 5.11
C PHE A 134 -9.01 0.24 5.62
N GLY A 135 -8.21 1.30 5.53
CA GLY A 135 -6.96 1.45 6.28
C GLY A 135 -7.26 2.07 7.64
N LEU A 136 -6.93 1.37 8.72
CA LEU A 136 -7.01 1.86 10.09
C LEU A 136 -5.59 2.14 10.58
N ALA A 137 -5.25 3.40 10.83
CA ALA A 137 -3.88 3.82 11.14
C ALA A 137 -3.80 4.78 12.33
N GLY A 138 -2.74 4.67 13.11
CA GLY A 138 -2.46 5.50 14.29
C GLY A 138 -2.15 4.66 15.53
N PRO A 139 -1.62 5.28 16.60
CA PRO A 139 -1.24 4.57 17.83
C PRO A 139 -2.38 3.75 18.46
N GLN A 140 -3.63 4.20 18.34
CA GLN A 140 -4.81 3.52 18.91
C GLN A 140 -5.46 2.51 17.95
N SER A 141 -4.94 2.34 16.74
CA SER A 141 -5.54 1.43 15.72
C SER A 141 -5.66 -0.02 16.19
N ARG A 142 -4.69 -0.53 16.97
CA ARG A 142 -4.77 -1.89 17.53
C ARG A 142 -5.88 -2.01 18.55
N ASP A 143 -6.04 -1.03 19.43
CA ASP A 143 -7.03 -1.08 20.52
C ASP A 143 -8.45 -1.09 19.94
N VAL A 144 -8.68 -0.23 18.93
CA VAL A 144 -9.95 -0.22 18.17
C VAL A 144 -10.20 -1.58 17.53
N LEU A 145 -9.24 -2.13 16.78
CA LEU A 145 -9.44 -3.40 16.09
C LEU A 145 -9.57 -4.59 17.06
N ALA A 146 -8.83 -4.59 18.17
CA ALA A 146 -8.86 -5.63 19.20
C ALA A 146 -10.19 -5.66 19.94
N SER A 147 -10.87 -4.52 20.11
CA SER A 147 -12.21 -4.48 20.71
C SER A 147 -13.28 -5.19 19.86
N LEU A 148 -13.00 -5.40 18.57
CA LEU A 148 -13.92 -5.97 17.59
C LEU A 148 -13.63 -7.44 17.28
N THR A 149 -12.57 -8.03 17.83
CA THR A 149 -12.14 -9.37 17.48
C THR A 149 -11.63 -10.17 18.67
N PRO A 150 -11.98 -11.47 18.79
CA PRO A 150 -11.38 -12.33 19.80
C PRO A 150 -9.96 -12.79 19.42
N GLN A 151 -9.51 -12.52 18.19
CA GLN A 151 -8.24 -13.03 17.68
C GLN A 151 -7.06 -12.13 18.09
N ASP A 152 -5.96 -12.73 18.53
CA ASP A 152 -4.79 -11.99 19.02
C ASP A 152 -4.14 -11.11 17.91
N LEU A 153 -4.02 -9.81 18.20
CA LEU A 153 -3.40 -8.77 17.36
C LEU A 153 -2.06 -8.26 17.91
N SER A 154 -1.54 -8.90 18.95
CA SER A 154 -0.27 -8.57 19.59
C SER A 154 0.89 -8.63 18.59
N GLN A 155 2.00 -7.98 18.94
CA GLN A 155 3.23 -8.02 18.13
C GLN A 155 3.72 -9.46 17.89
N GLY A 156 3.57 -10.34 18.90
CA GLY A 156 3.99 -11.73 18.82
C GLY A 156 3.12 -12.58 17.90
N ALA A 157 1.79 -12.42 17.97
CA ALA A 157 0.86 -13.17 17.12
C ALA A 157 0.76 -12.59 15.70
N ARG A 158 0.67 -11.27 15.58
CA ARG A 158 0.54 -10.55 14.29
C ARG A 158 1.55 -9.41 14.21
N GLY A 159 2.81 -9.79 14.02
CA GLY A 159 3.93 -8.89 13.70
C GLY A 159 3.71 -8.03 12.44
N PHE A 160 4.57 -7.04 12.20
CA PHE A 160 4.52 -6.22 10.99
C PHE A 160 4.47 -7.09 9.73
N MET A 161 3.62 -6.74 8.75
CA MET A 161 3.28 -7.54 7.56
C MET A 161 2.67 -8.92 7.84
N GLY A 162 2.14 -9.18 9.03
CA GLY A 162 1.32 -10.36 9.28
C GLY A 162 -0.06 -10.18 8.64
N CYS A 163 -0.58 -11.22 7.99
CA CYS A 163 -1.93 -11.23 7.44
C CYS A 163 -2.72 -12.48 7.84
N ALA A 164 -4.02 -12.31 8.02
CA ALA A 164 -4.92 -13.39 8.36
C ALA A 164 -6.36 -13.04 7.94
N ALA A 165 -7.21 -14.05 7.86
CA ALA A 165 -8.64 -13.83 7.95
C ALA A 165 -9.02 -13.62 9.43
N VAL A 166 -9.72 -12.53 9.72
CA VAL A 166 -10.03 -12.03 11.06
C VAL A 166 -11.51 -11.68 11.10
N ASP A 167 -12.17 -12.01 12.19
CA ASP A 167 -13.56 -11.64 12.45
C ASP A 167 -13.55 -10.26 13.09
N VAL A 168 -14.12 -9.28 12.41
CA VAL A 168 -14.22 -7.89 12.86
C VAL A 168 -15.71 -7.62 13.06
N GLY A 169 -16.17 -7.70 14.31
CA GLY A 169 -17.59 -7.85 14.60
C GLY A 169 -18.13 -9.13 13.94
N LEU A 170 -19.14 -8.98 13.08
CA LEU A 170 -19.73 -10.10 12.33
C LEU A 170 -19.10 -10.30 10.93
N ILE A 171 -18.10 -9.51 10.58
CA ILE A 171 -17.51 -9.48 9.23
C ILE A 171 -16.25 -10.35 9.20
N ARG A 172 -16.21 -11.30 8.26
CA ARG A 172 -15.02 -12.13 8.00
C ARG A 172 -14.04 -11.37 7.08
N ALA A 173 -13.26 -10.47 7.66
CA ALA A 173 -12.31 -9.64 6.93
C ALA A 173 -10.97 -10.34 6.66
N LYS A 174 -10.26 -9.88 5.63
CA LYS A 174 -8.83 -10.15 5.44
C LYS A 174 -8.04 -8.96 5.94
N VAL A 175 -7.33 -9.16 7.04
CA VAL A 175 -6.57 -8.12 7.71
C VAL A 175 -5.10 -8.33 7.46
N VAL A 176 -4.40 -7.27 7.05
CA VAL A 176 -2.94 -7.23 7.03
C VAL A 176 -2.44 -6.09 7.88
N ARG A 177 -1.39 -6.34 8.66
CA ARG A 177 -0.76 -5.32 9.50
C ARG A 177 0.28 -4.54 8.70
N LEU A 178 -0.18 -3.50 8.02
CA LEU A 178 0.63 -2.51 7.32
C LEU A 178 -0.14 -1.19 7.22
N SER A 179 0.57 -0.08 7.00
CA SER A 179 -0.05 1.22 6.79
C SER A 179 0.85 2.12 5.94
N VAL A 180 0.27 2.72 4.90
CA VAL A 180 0.94 3.71 4.06
C VAL A 180 1.10 5.06 4.79
N CYS A 181 0.34 5.29 5.87
CA CYS A 181 0.57 6.46 6.75
C CYS A 181 1.87 6.35 7.56
N GLY A 182 2.48 5.15 7.62
CA GLY A 182 3.70 4.84 8.37
C GLY A 182 3.59 4.94 9.89
N GLU A 183 2.35 4.90 10.40
CA GLU A 183 2.02 4.63 11.79
C GLU A 183 1.66 3.15 11.97
N LEU A 184 1.45 2.71 13.21
CA LEU A 184 0.81 1.41 13.45
C LEU A 184 -0.53 1.38 12.70
N GLY A 185 -0.80 0.31 11.96
CA GLY A 185 -2.07 0.21 11.26
C GLY A 185 -2.30 -1.12 10.56
N TYR A 186 -3.50 -1.21 10.00
CA TYR A 186 -4.06 -2.40 9.39
C TYR A 186 -4.82 -2.01 8.12
N GLU A 187 -4.71 -2.82 7.08
CA GLU A 187 -5.66 -2.81 5.96
C GLU A 187 -6.66 -3.93 6.19
N ILE A 188 -7.94 -3.58 6.20
CA ILE A 188 -9.06 -4.46 6.54
C ILE A 188 -9.93 -4.59 5.29
N ASN A 189 -9.85 -5.74 4.63
CA ASN A 189 -10.53 -5.99 3.36
C ASN A 189 -11.76 -6.89 3.57
N CYS A 190 -12.90 -6.52 2.99
CA CYS A 190 -14.18 -7.23 3.10
C CYS A 190 -14.90 -7.29 1.73
N PRO A 191 -15.93 -8.13 1.58
CA PRO A 191 -16.86 -8.05 0.45
C PRO A 191 -17.49 -6.66 0.33
N SER A 192 -17.74 -6.18 -0.88
CA SER A 192 -18.34 -4.86 -1.12
C SER A 192 -19.69 -4.67 -0.44
N ALA A 193 -20.48 -5.74 -0.30
CA ALA A 193 -21.75 -5.73 0.42
C ALA A 193 -21.62 -5.40 1.93
N GLU A 194 -20.44 -5.59 2.51
CA GLU A 194 -20.17 -5.38 3.94
C GLU A 194 -19.47 -4.03 4.22
N HIS A 195 -19.19 -3.23 3.18
CA HIS A 195 -18.39 -2.00 3.29
C HIS A 195 -18.94 -1.00 4.30
N ILE A 196 -20.23 -0.65 4.17
CA ILE A 196 -20.86 0.34 5.05
C ILE A 196 -20.91 -0.17 6.50
N THR A 197 -21.23 -1.46 6.69
CA THR A 197 -21.25 -2.08 8.00
C THR A 197 -19.86 -2.09 8.64
N LEU A 198 -18.81 -2.39 7.87
CA LEU A 198 -17.43 -2.32 8.34
C LEU A 198 -17.07 -0.90 8.78
N ARG A 199 -17.42 0.11 7.98
CA ARG A 199 -17.18 1.52 8.28
C ARG A 199 -17.81 1.92 9.60
N GLU A 200 -19.10 1.67 9.75
CA GLU A 200 -19.87 2.03 10.95
C GLU A 200 -19.33 1.30 12.19
N THR A 201 -19.02 0.01 12.05
CA THR A 201 -18.44 -0.80 13.14
C THR A 201 -17.10 -0.24 13.62
N LEU A 202 -16.21 0.16 12.70
CA LEU A 202 -14.91 0.74 13.05
C LEU A 202 -15.05 2.13 13.68
N LEU A 203 -15.95 2.97 13.15
CA LEU A 203 -16.20 4.31 13.69
C LEU A 203 -16.82 4.25 15.09
N GLU A 204 -17.76 3.34 15.32
CA GLU A 204 -18.36 3.13 16.64
C GLU A 204 -17.31 2.68 17.67
N ALA A 205 -16.54 1.64 17.34
CA ALA A 205 -15.49 1.13 18.22
C ALA A 205 -14.39 2.16 18.50
N GLY A 206 -14.06 2.99 17.51
CA GLY A 206 -13.04 4.03 17.62
C GLY A 206 -13.51 5.33 18.27
N ARG A 207 -14.79 5.48 18.63
CA ARG A 207 -15.34 6.74 19.13
C ARG A 207 -14.63 7.24 20.38
N SER A 208 -14.38 6.35 21.36
CA SER A 208 -13.67 6.69 22.60
C SER A 208 -12.20 7.04 22.38
N CYS A 209 -11.61 6.59 21.27
CA CYS A 209 -10.26 6.93 20.84
C CYS A 209 -10.21 8.20 19.97
N GLY A 210 -11.35 8.87 19.73
CA GLY A 210 -11.39 10.04 18.86
C GLY A 210 -11.00 9.72 17.42
N ILE A 211 -11.48 8.57 16.90
CA ILE A 211 -11.31 8.17 15.51
C ILE A 211 -11.80 9.24 14.55
N ARG A 212 -11.04 9.47 13.48
CA ARG A 212 -11.40 10.42 12.43
C ARG A 212 -11.23 9.79 11.06
N GLU A 213 -12.17 10.04 10.16
CA GLU A 213 -11.97 9.69 8.76
C GLU A 213 -10.94 10.61 8.11
N LEU A 214 -10.11 10.08 7.23
CA LEU A 214 -9.11 10.87 6.51
C LEU A 214 -9.19 10.63 5.00
N GLY A 215 -8.89 11.68 4.24
CA GLY A 215 -8.81 11.61 2.79
C GLY A 215 -7.41 11.30 2.26
N PHE A 216 -7.23 11.43 0.96
CA PHE A 216 -5.95 11.16 0.30
C PHE A 216 -4.93 12.30 0.40
N TYR A 217 -5.33 13.54 0.73
CA TYR A 217 -4.40 14.64 1.01
C TYR A 217 -3.58 14.42 2.29
N PRO A 218 -4.16 14.11 3.46
CA PRO A 218 -3.36 13.79 4.64
C PRO A 218 -2.55 12.50 4.44
N LEU A 219 -3.09 11.49 3.75
CA LEU A 219 -2.31 10.29 3.38
C LEU A 219 -1.04 10.67 2.62
N ASN A 220 -1.16 11.56 1.62
CA ASN A 220 -0.01 12.00 0.84
C ASN A 220 1.01 12.78 1.70
N SER A 221 0.55 13.57 2.69
CA SER A 221 1.45 14.23 3.64
C SER A 221 2.18 13.22 4.54
N LEU A 222 1.43 12.32 5.17
CA LEU A 222 1.94 11.34 6.14
C LEU A 222 2.95 10.38 5.50
N ARG A 223 2.64 9.87 4.30
CA ARG A 223 3.53 8.94 3.59
C ARG A 223 4.85 9.61 3.17
N LEU A 224 4.83 10.90 2.83
CA LEU A 224 6.03 11.66 2.47
C LEU A 224 6.97 11.82 3.67
N GLU A 225 6.45 12.07 4.86
CA GLU A 225 7.25 12.16 6.10
C GLU A 225 7.97 10.83 6.43
N LYS A 226 7.47 9.71 5.89
CA LYS A 226 8.04 8.36 6.06
C LYS A 226 8.88 7.93 4.86
N SER A 227 9.06 8.81 3.87
CA SER A 227 9.77 8.53 2.61
C SER A 227 9.18 7.35 1.83
N PHE A 228 7.87 7.12 1.94
CA PHE A 228 7.19 6.10 1.14
C PHE A 228 6.86 6.67 -0.24
N GLY A 229 7.53 6.16 -1.27
CA GLY A 229 7.25 6.52 -2.65
C GLY A 229 5.94 5.90 -3.16
N VAL A 230 5.31 6.55 -4.13
CA VAL A 230 4.14 6.02 -4.84
C VAL A 230 4.42 5.90 -6.34
N TRP A 231 3.68 5.01 -6.99
CA TRP A 231 3.72 4.92 -8.44
C TRP A 231 3.16 6.19 -9.09
N SER A 232 3.75 6.57 -10.23
CA SER A 232 3.48 7.82 -10.97
C SER A 232 4.01 9.11 -10.34
N ALA A 233 4.76 9.03 -9.24
CA ALA A 233 5.50 10.15 -8.68
C ALA A 233 6.98 9.78 -8.46
N GLU A 234 7.31 9.14 -7.34
CA GLU A 234 8.69 8.72 -7.07
C GLU A 234 9.10 7.49 -7.88
N PHE A 235 8.11 6.68 -8.29
CA PHE A 235 8.33 5.48 -9.10
C PHE A 235 7.62 5.61 -10.45
N THR A 236 8.39 5.49 -11.51
CA THR A 236 7.92 5.61 -12.90
C THR A 236 8.61 4.58 -13.79
N PRO A 237 8.04 4.26 -14.96
CA PRO A 237 8.62 3.25 -15.87
C PRO A 237 10.03 3.57 -16.38
N ASP A 238 10.50 4.82 -16.29
CA ASP A 238 11.86 5.24 -16.67
C ASP A 238 12.89 5.07 -15.55
N ARG A 239 12.46 4.67 -14.34
CA ARG A 239 13.34 4.54 -13.17
C ARG A 239 13.56 3.07 -12.82
N THR A 240 14.82 2.74 -12.58
CA THR A 240 15.18 1.44 -11.98
C THR A 240 15.04 1.51 -10.46
N PRO A 241 14.80 0.38 -9.78
CA PRO A 241 14.71 0.38 -8.32
C PRO A 241 15.96 0.93 -7.60
N GLY A 242 17.15 0.79 -8.19
CA GLY A 242 18.37 1.39 -7.64
C GLY A 242 18.42 2.92 -7.74
N MET A 243 17.75 3.52 -8.74
CA MET A 243 17.62 4.98 -8.85
C MET A 243 16.66 5.55 -7.81
N THR A 244 15.74 4.72 -7.31
CA THR A 244 14.67 5.13 -6.38
C THR A 244 14.92 4.64 -4.96
N GLY A 245 16.09 4.04 -4.68
CA GLY A 245 16.44 3.49 -3.36
C GLY A 245 15.64 2.24 -2.95
N MET A 246 14.87 1.63 -3.86
CA MET A 246 14.08 0.41 -3.59
C MET A 246 14.92 -0.88 -3.63
N ASP A 247 16.19 -0.81 -4.00
CA ASP A 247 17.15 -1.93 -3.94
C ASP A 247 17.64 -2.24 -2.51
N ALA A 248 17.40 -1.34 -1.56
CA ALA A 248 17.70 -1.55 -0.15
C ALA A 248 16.69 -2.53 0.49
N GLY A 249 17.15 -3.74 0.79
CA GLY A 249 16.48 -4.71 1.68
C GLY A 249 15.30 -5.50 1.09
N SER A 250 14.63 -5.01 0.03
CA SER A 250 13.42 -5.65 -0.51
C SER A 250 13.63 -6.44 -1.81
N ILE A 251 14.67 -6.13 -2.60
CA ILE A 251 14.91 -6.73 -3.92
C ILE A 251 16.03 -7.78 -3.84
N ARG A 252 15.81 -8.94 -4.47
CA ARG A 252 16.84 -9.99 -4.53
C ARG A 252 18.06 -9.46 -5.31
N LYS A 253 19.20 -9.29 -4.66
CA LYS A 253 20.45 -8.80 -5.29
C LYS A 253 20.92 -9.66 -6.47
N THR A 254 20.64 -10.97 -6.46
CA THR A 254 20.91 -11.89 -7.58
C THR A 254 20.05 -11.65 -8.81
N ARG A 255 19.01 -10.83 -8.69
CA ARG A 255 18.17 -10.35 -9.79
C ARG A 255 18.34 -8.85 -10.05
N ILE A 256 19.36 -8.23 -9.45
CA ILE A 256 19.84 -6.89 -9.82
C ILE A 256 21.08 -7.12 -10.66
N HIS A 257 20.97 -7.06 -11.99
CA HIS A 257 22.16 -6.83 -12.77
C HIS A 257 22.53 -5.35 -12.57
N ARG A 258 23.67 -5.09 -11.90
CA ARG A 258 24.22 -3.74 -11.89
C ARG A 258 24.45 -3.37 -13.35
N PRO A 259 23.90 -2.26 -13.87
CA PRO A 259 24.33 -1.79 -15.17
C PRO A 259 25.86 -1.68 -15.12
N GLY A 260 26.52 -2.08 -16.22
CA GLY A 260 27.96 -1.85 -16.42
C GLY A 260 28.36 -0.40 -16.09
N PRO A 261 29.66 -0.12 -16.00
CA PRO A 261 30.19 1.09 -15.35
C PRO A 261 29.37 2.33 -15.68
N GLN A 262 28.67 2.86 -14.68
CA GLN A 262 27.80 4.01 -14.81
C GLN A 262 28.61 5.23 -15.25
N PRO A 263 28.23 5.93 -16.34
CA PRO A 263 28.99 7.06 -16.88
C PRO A 263 29.09 8.26 -15.92
N TRP A 264 28.25 8.32 -14.88
CA TRP A 264 28.26 9.40 -13.89
C TRP A 264 29.35 9.28 -12.81
N LYS A 265 30.03 8.12 -12.67
CA LYS A 265 31.18 8.00 -11.75
C LYS A 265 32.36 8.90 -12.13
N ASN A 266 32.41 9.38 -13.36
CA ASN A 266 33.43 10.32 -13.84
C ASN A 266 33.07 11.80 -13.63
N MET A 267 31.86 12.13 -13.16
CA MET A 267 31.45 13.52 -12.88
C MET A 267 31.76 14.00 -11.44
N ARG A 268 32.49 13.21 -10.63
CA ARG A 268 32.91 13.59 -9.26
C ARG A 268 34.38 14.00 -9.11
N LYS A 269 35.09 14.26 -10.20
CA LYS A 269 36.38 14.96 -10.12
C LYS A 269 36.18 16.39 -10.57
N GLY A 270 36.01 17.29 -9.58
CA GLY A 270 36.04 18.72 -9.82
C GLY A 270 37.33 19.09 -10.55
N THR A 271 37.18 19.61 -11.75
CA THR A 271 38.22 20.35 -12.45
C THR A 271 38.53 21.57 -11.58
N ARG A 272 39.67 21.55 -10.87
CA ARG A 272 40.23 22.79 -10.32
C ARG A 272 40.65 23.64 -11.52
N LEU A 273 39.87 24.68 -11.79
CA LEU A 273 40.36 25.82 -12.57
C LEU A 273 41.37 26.55 -11.68
N ASN A 274 42.66 26.31 -11.91
CA ASN A 274 43.70 27.20 -11.43
C ASN A 274 43.67 28.43 -12.33
N VAL A 275 43.29 29.55 -11.77
CA VAL A 275 43.50 30.88 -12.36
C VAL A 275 44.87 31.36 -11.86
N SER A 276 45.80 31.55 -12.79
CA SER A 276 46.95 32.45 -12.67
C SER A 276 46.66 33.68 -13.52
#